data_AF-A0A6L6ZXZ1-F1
#
_entry.id   AF-A0A6L6ZXZ1-F1
#
_cell.length_a   1.000
_cell.length_b   1.000
_cell.length_c   1.000
_cell.angle_alpha   90.00
_cell.angle_beta   90.00
_cell.angle_gamma   90.00
#
_symmetry.space_group_name_H-M   'P 1'
#
loop_
_entity.id
_entity.type
_entity.pdbx_description
1 polymer ?
#
loop_
_entity_poly.entity_id
_entity_poly.type
_entity_poly.pdbx_seq_one_letter_code
_entity_poly.pdbx_strand_id
1 'polypeptide(L)'
;GQLREVDIYQGDTPFCHFAYIEKEGNALMQDLEEEGYLVGLEKAKFVERLAHYYCEINVLHPFRVGSGLAQRIFFEQLAIHAGYQLSWQGIEKEAWNQANQSGAMGDLTALQMIFSKVVSEAGESE
;
A
#
# COMPACT_ATOMS: atom_id res chain seq x y z
N GLY A 1 18.13 -1.05 0.89
CA GLY A 1 17.67 -2.41 0.54
C GLY A 1 18.03 -2.71 -0.90
N GLN A 2 18.08 -3.98 -1.30
CA GLN A 2 18.28 -4.42 -2.69
C GLN A 2 16.99 -5.08 -3.19
N LEU A 3 16.61 -4.81 -4.44
CA LEU A 3 15.48 -5.49 -5.08
C LEU A 3 15.76 -6.99 -5.20
N ARG A 4 14.72 -7.82 -5.16
CA ARG A 4 14.87 -9.26 -5.39
C ARG A 4 15.19 -9.53 -6.86
N GLU A 5 15.99 -10.56 -7.10
CA GLU A 5 16.36 -11.04 -8.44
C GLU A 5 15.72 -12.40 -8.77
N VAL A 6 14.70 -12.78 -8.01
CA VAL A 6 13.96 -14.04 -8.17
C VAL A 6 12.47 -13.80 -8.02
N ASP A 7 11.67 -14.62 -8.69
CA ASP A 7 10.23 -14.63 -8.52
C ASP A 7 9.83 -15.26 -7.18
N ILE A 8 8.75 -14.74 -6.61
CA ILE A 8 8.18 -15.19 -5.34
C ILE A 8 6.66 -15.22 -5.45
N TYR A 9 6.04 -16.01 -4.57
CA TYR A 9 4.62 -16.32 -4.60
C TYR A 9 4.03 -16.17 -3.20
N GLN A 10 2.76 -15.84 -3.13
CA GLN A 10 1.93 -16.01 -1.95
C GLN A 10 0.94 -17.15 -2.22
N GLY A 11 1.21 -18.33 -1.65
CA GLY A 11 0.51 -19.54 -2.07
C GLY A 11 0.79 -19.82 -3.54
N ASP A 12 -0.27 -19.92 -4.34
CA ASP A 12 -0.19 -20.14 -5.78
C ASP A 12 -0.19 -18.83 -6.61
N THR A 13 -0.32 -17.68 -5.96
CA THR A 13 -0.39 -16.38 -6.64
C THR A 13 1.02 -15.78 -6.80
N PRO A 14 1.50 -15.53 -8.03
CA PRO A 14 2.77 -14.85 -8.24
C PRO A 14 2.70 -13.36 -7.87
N PHE A 15 3.78 -12.83 -7.31
CA PHE A 15 4.03 -11.39 -7.31
C PHE A 15 4.63 -10.96 -8.67
N CYS A 16 4.88 -9.66 -8.83
CA CYS A 16 5.50 -9.11 -10.04
C CYS A 16 6.76 -9.89 -10.46
N HIS A 17 6.95 -10.14 -11.76
CA HIS A 17 8.18 -10.77 -12.23
C HIS A 17 9.38 -9.87 -11.90
N PHE A 18 10.44 -10.44 -11.33
CA PHE A 18 11.50 -9.65 -10.69
C PHE A 18 12.16 -8.63 -11.63
N ALA A 19 12.31 -8.97 -12.91
CA ALA A 19 12.92 -8.10 -13.92
C ALA A 19 12.11 -6.83 -14.21
N TYR A 20 10.83 -6.79 -13.83
CA TYR A 20 9.95 -5.64 -14.03
C TYR A 20 9.80 -4.75 -12.79
N ILE A 21 10.28 -5.17 -11.61
CA ILE A 21 10.07 -4.42 -10.36
C ILE A 21 10.57 -2.98 -10.46
N GLU A 22 11.77 -2.77 -10.99
CA GLU A 22 12.35 -1.44 -11.09
C GLU A 22 11.55 -0.55 -12.06
N LYS A 23 11.22 -1.08 -13.24
CA LYS A 23 10.47 -0.35 -14.25
C LYS A 23 9.07 0.05 -13.75
N GLU A 24 8.31 -0.92 -13.28
CA GLU A 24 6.91 -0.71 -12.85
C GLU A 24 6.86 0.05 -11.52
N GLY A 25 7.83 -0.18 -10.62
CA GLY A 25 7.97 0.59 -9.39
C GLY A 25 8.27 2.07 -9.65
N ASN A 26 9.17 2.37 -10.60
CA ASN A 26 9.46 3.76 -10.96
C ASN A 26 8.24 4.45 -11.58
N ALA A 27 7.49 3.77 -12.45
CA ALA A 27 6.25 4.30 -13.00
C ALA A 27 5.21 4.59 -11.90
N LEU A 28 5.01 3.64 -10.98
CA LEU A 28 4.07 3.81 -9.86
C LEU A 28 4.45 4.96 -8.93
N MET A 29 5.75 5.17 -8.68
CA MET A 29 6.22 6.29 -7.85
C MET A 29 6.09 7.63 -8.57
N GLN A 30 6.28 7.66 -9.89
CA GLN A 30 6.01 8.84 -10.71
C GLN A 30 4.53 9.22 -10.64
N ASP A 31 3.62 8.26 -10.79
CA ASP A 31 2.18 8.51 -10.67
C ASP A 31 1.81 9.06 -9.29
N LEU A 32 2.41 8.54 -8.22
CA LEU A 32 2.20 9.02 -6.85
C LEU A 32 2.69 10.46 -6.65
N GLU A 33 3.83 10.81 -7.25
CA GLU A 33 4.38 12.17 -7.22
C GLU A 33 3.49 13.15 -8.00
N GLU A 34 2.98 12.74 -9.17
CA GLU A 34 2.06 13.56 -9.97
C GLU A 34 0.72 13.80 -9.27
N GLU A 35 0.28 12.88 -8.41
CA GLU A 35 -0.86 13.06 -7.50
C GLU A 35 -0.51 13.86 -6.22
N GLY A 36 0.67 14.48 -6.17
CA GLY A 36 1.10 15.33 -5.06
C GLY A 36 1.23 14.58 -3.74
N TYR A 37 1.61 13.29 -3.79
CA TYR A 37 1.74 12.43 -2.62
C TYR A 37 0.47 12.38 -1.76
N LEU A 38 -0.69 12.51 -2.41
CA LEU A 38 -2.02 12.46 -1.79
C LEU A 38 -2.32 13.61 -0.81
N VAL A 39 -1.52 14.67 -0.82
CA VAL A 39 -1.68 15.85 0.04
C VAL A 39 -2.93 16.65 -0.36
N GLY A 40 -3.69 17.12 0.63
CA GLY A 40 -4.86 17.98 0.42
C GLY A 40 -6.13 17.25 -0.02
N LEU A 41 -6.09 15.91 -0.11
CA LEU A 41 -7.28 15.10 -0.37
C LEU A 41 -8.16 14.99 0.88
N GLU A 42 -9.48 15.04 0.69
CA GLU A 42 -10.42 14.67 1.75
C GLU A 42 -10.31 13.18 2.09
N LYS A 43 -10.69 12.80 3.32
CA LYS A 43 -10.44 11.46 3.86
C LYS A 43 -10.91 10.33 2.95
N ALA A 44 -12.10 10.47 2.35
CA ALA A 44 -12.66 9.45 1.46
C ALA A 44 -11.77 9.24 0.22
N LYS A 45 -11.34 10.34 -0.42
CA LYS A 45 -10.47 10.27 -1.60
C LYS A 45 -9.06 9.82 -1.25
N PHE A 46 -8.53 10.26 -0.11
CA PHE A 46 -7.26 9.79 0.43
C PHE A 46 -7.27 8.27 0.61
N VAL A 47 -8.31 7.71 1.26
CA VAL A 47 -8.45 6.26 1.47
C VAL A 47 -8.54 5.50 0.14
N GLU A 48 -9.28 6.02 -0.84
CA GLU A 48 -9.40 5.42 -2.16
C GLU A 48 -8.02 5.30 -2.85
N ARG A 49 -7.26 6.40 -2.88
CA ARG A 49 -5.92 6.44 -3.51
C ARG A 49 -4.88 5.68 -2.70
N LEU A 50 -4.90 5.77 -1.38
CA LEU A 50 -4.06 4.99 -0.48
C LEU A 50 -4.22 3.50 -0.74
N ALA A 51 -5.46 3.00 -0.84
CA ALA A 51 -5.74 1.60 -1.13
C ALA A 51 -5.17 1.16 -2.49
N HIS A 52 -5.27 2.01 -3.51
CA HIS A 52 -4.69 1.74 -4.82
C HIS A 52 -3.17 1.59 -4.75
N TYR A 53 -2.45 2.61 -4.28
CA TYR A 53 -0.98 2.53 -4.20
C TYR A 53 -0.51 1.42 -3.27
N TYR A 54 -1.23 1.16 -2.18
CA TYR A 54 -0.91 0.06 -1.29
C TYR A 54 -1.03 -1.28 -2.01
N CYS A 55 -2.11 -1.50 -2.75
CA CYS A 55 -2.29 -2.72 -3.53
C CYS A 55 -1.18 -2.90 -4.57
N GLU A 56 -0.91 -1.86 -5.37
CA GLU A 56 0.11 -1.91 -6.42
C GLU A 56 1.51 -2.23 -5.86
N ILE A 57 1.93 -1.57 -4.77
CA ILE A 57 3.21 -1.88 -4.11
C ILE A 57 3.23 -3.30 -3.54
N ASN A 58 2.09 -3.79 -3.01
CA ASN A 58 1.99 -5.15 -2.49
C ASN A 58 2.17 -6.20 -3.60
N VAL A 59 1.65 -5.91 -4.81
CA VAL A 59 1.82 -6.76 -6.01
C VAL A 59 3.27 -6.72 -6.52
N LEU A 60 3.93 -5.55 -6.51
CA LEU A 60 5.35 -5.44 -6.85
C LEU A 60 6.22 -6.30 -5.92
N HIS A 61 5.94 -6.25 -4.62
CA HIS A 61 6.61 -7.02 -3.57
C HIS A 61 8.15 -7.01 -3.70
N PRO A 62 8.78 -5.82 -3.61
CA PRO A 62 10.12 -5.58 -4.18
C PRO A 62 11.27 -6.32 -3.48
N PHE A 63 11.09 -6.77 -2.24
CA PHE A 63 12.15 -7.40 -1.45
C PHE A 63 11.87 -8.88 -1.20
N ARG A 64 12.93 -9.67 -1.03
CA ARG A 64 12.84 -11.11 -0.75
C ARG A 64 12.26 -11.41 0.63
N VAL A 65 12.56 -10.54 1.61
CA VAL A 65 12.09 -10.57 2.99
C VAL A 65 11.89 -9.11 3.43
N GLY A 66 10.83 -8.84 4.19
CA GLY A 66 10.60 -7.51 4.78
C GLY A 66 9.77 -6.54 3.94
N SER A 67 9.28 -6.93 2.75
CA SER A 67 8.40 -6.09 1.91
C SER A 67 7.20 -5.55 2.67
N GLY A 68 6.48 -6.42 3.40
CA GLY A 68 5.32 -5.98 4.17
C GLY A 68 5.64 -4.95 5.26
N LEU A 69 6.79 -5.08 5.96
CA LEU A 69 7.18 -4.12 6.98
C LEU A 69 7.62 -2.79 6.37
N ALA A 70 8.46 -2.83 5.33
CA ALA A 70 8.91 -1.65 4.62
C ALA A 70 7.72 -0.89 4.01
N GLN A 71 6.77 -1.61 3.43
CA GLN A 71 5.55 -1.05 2.86
C GLN A 71 4.68 -0.38 3.92
N ARG A 72 4.44 -1.02 5.08
CA ARG A 72 3.66 -0.40 6.16
C ARG A 72 4.27 0.91 6.63
N ILE A 73 5.58 0.92 6.88
CA ILE A 73 6.30 2.13 7.30
C ILE A 73 6.22 3.22 6.22
N PHE A 74 6.38 2.86 4.94
CA PHE A 74 6.24 3.82 3.85
C PHE A 74 4.86 4.49 3.86
N PHE A 75 3.78 3.71 3.99
CA PHE A 75 2.42 4.26 3.99
C PHE A 75 2.04 4.98 5.29
N GLU A 76 2.64 4.63 6.43
CA GLU A 76 2.54 5.43 7.64
C GLU A 76 3.12 6.83 7.42
N GLN A 77 4.33 6.92 6.83
CA GLN A 77 4.96 8.21 6.55
C GLN A 77 4.20 9.02 5.49
N LEU A 78 3.72 8.36 4.42
CA LEU A 78 2.88 9.00 3.41
C LEU A 78 1.59 9.56 4.02
N ALA A 79 0.92 8.79 4.89
CA ALA A 79 -0.27 9.25 5.57
C ALA A 79 0.00 10.47 6.46
N ILE A 80 1.07 10.43 7.27
CA ILE A 80 1.48 11.56 8.11
C ILE A 80 1.75 12.80 7.28
N HIS A 81 2.46 12.65 6.15
CA HIS A 81 2.74 13.76 5.23
C HIS A 81 1.45 14.37 4.65
N ALA A 82 0.44 13.55 4.39
CA ALA A 82 -0.87 13.97 3.88
C ALA A 82 -1.84 14.48 4.97
N GLY A 83 -1.41 14.58 6.24
CA GLY A 83 -2.25 15.05 7.34
C GLY A 83 -3.12 13.97 7.99
N TYR A 84 -2.80 12.70 7.78
CA TYR A 84 -3.51 11.54 8.33
C TYR A 84 -2.61 10.68 9.21
N GLN A 85 -3.23 9.83 10.03
CA GLN A 85 -2.58 8.75 10.76
C GLN A 85 -3.16 7.42 10.30
N LEU A 86 -2.30 6.40 10.26
CA LEU A 86 -2.66 5.05 9.87
C LEU A 86 -2.37 4.09 11.04
N SER A 87 -3.42 3.49 11.61
CA SER A 87 -3.29 2.56 12.74
C SER A 87 -3.51 1.11 12.32
N TRP A 88 -2.51 0.25 12.48
CA TRP A 88 -2.67 -1.18 12.17
C TRP A 88 -3.39 -1.97 13.29
N GLN A 89 -3.81 -1.30 14.37
CA GLN A 89 -4.46 -1.95 15.50
C GLN A 89 -5.85 -2.45 15.12
N GLY A 90 -6.19 -3.68 15.53
CA GLY A 90 -7.52 -4.25 15.32
C GLY A 90 -7.80 -4.73 13.89
N ILE A 91 -6.82 -4.68 12.99
CA ILE A 91 -6.92 -5.33 11.68
C ILE A 91 -6.75 -6.84 11.88
N GLU A 92 -7.81 -7.57 11.58
CA GLU A 92 -7.83 -9.03 11.58
C GLU A 92 -7.00 -9.56 10.39
N LYS A 93 -6.15 -10.56 10.63
CA LYS A 93 -5.11 -11.00 9.69
C LYS A 93 -5.73 -11.69 8.48
N GLU A 94 -6.78 -12.46 8.66
CA GLU A 94 -7.43 -13.22 7.61
C GLU A 94 -8.18 -12.26 6.67
N ALA A 95 -8.91 -11.28 7.22
CA ALA A 95 -9.53 -10.19 6.48
C ALA A 95 -8.50 -9.35 5.72
N TRP A 96 -7.34 -9.07 6.32
CA TRP A 96 -6.24 -8.37 5.65
C TRP A 96 -5.70 -9.16 4.46
N ASN A 97 -5.44 -10.46 4.63
CA ASN A 97 -4.94 -11.32 3.57
C ASN A 97 -5.95 -11.42 2.43
N GLN A 98 -7.23 -11.60 2.75
CA GLN A 98 -8.31 -11.67 1.76
C GLN A 98 -8.45 -10.35 0.99
N ALA A 99 -8.40 -9.21 1.68
CA ALA A 99 -8.47 -7.90 1.02
C ALA A 99 -7.30 -7.66 0.05
N ASN A 100 -6.08 -8.05 0.41
CA ASN A 100 -4.93 -7.95 -0.49
C ASN A 100 -5.04 -8.91 -1.68
N GLN A 101 -5.58 -10.12 -1.46
CA GLN A 101 -5.81 -11.08 -2.55
C GLN A 101 -6.85 -10.56 -3.54
N SER A 102 -8.00 -10.06 -3.05
CA SER A 102 -9.02 -9.43 -3.90
C SER A 102 -8.46 -8.21 -4.64
N GLY A 103 -7.67 -7.37 -3.96
CA GLY A 103 -7.02 -6.22 -4.56
C GLY A 103 -6.09 -6.60 -5.71
N ALA A 104 -5.27 -7.64 -5.53
CA ALA A 104 -4.41 -8.16 -6.60
C ALA A 104 -5.20 -8.71 -7.79
N MET A 105 -6.48 -9.04 -7.62
CA MET A 105 -7.42 -9.43 -8.68
C MET A 105 -8.26 -8.26 -9.22
N GLY A 106 -8.00 -7.03 -8.77
CA GLY A 106 -8.64 -5.80 -9.23
C GLY A 106 -9.80 -5.29 -8.37
N ASP A 107 -10.17 -5.97 -7.28
CA ASP A 107 -11.22 -5.53 -6.36
C ASP A 107 -10.63 -4.91 -5.08
N LEU A 108 -10.60 -3.57 -5.04
CA LEU A 108 -10.08 -2.79 -3.91
C LEU A 108 -11.11 -2.55 -2.81
N THR A 109 -12.36 -3.00 -2.97
CA THR A 109 -13.48 -2.64 -2.07
C THR A 109 -13.18 -3.00 -0.61
N ALA A 110 -12.71 -4.22 -0.36
CA ALA A 110 -12.38 -4.68 0.99
C ALA A 110 -11.20 -3.90 1.59
N LEU A 111 -10.20 -3.56 0.77
CA LEU A 111 -9.02 -2.83 1.20
C LEU A 111 -9.37 -1.38 1.57
N GLN A 112 -10.21 -0.72 0.76
CA GLN A 112 -10.75 0.60 1.05
C GLN A 112 -11.60 0.60 2.34
N MET A 113 -12.43 -0.44 2.54
CA MET A 113 -13.19 -0.57 3.79
C MET A 113 -12.30 -0.70 5.02
N ILE A 114 -11.21 -1.47 4.95
CA ILE A 114 -10.23 -1.55 6.04
C ILE A 114 -9.61 -0.17 6.27
N PHE A 115 -9.06 0.45 5.23
CA PHE A 115 -8.39 1.75 5.35
C PHE A 115 -9.31 2.86 5.87
N SER A 116 -10.59 2.86 5.49
CA SER A 116 -11.57 3.84 6.00
C SER A 116 -11.72 3.83 7.53
N LYS A 117 -11.49 2.67 8.16
CA LYS A 117 -11.61 2.47 9.61
C LYS A 117 -10.32 2.80 10.35
N VAL A 118 -9.18 2.63 9.68
CA VAL A 118 -7.86 2.75 10.32
C VAL A 118 -7.13 4.05 10.02
N VAL A 119 -7.62 4.81 9.03
CA VAL A 119 -7.18 6.17 8.74
C VAL A 119 -7.97 7.14 9.62
N SER A 120 -7.28 8.05 10.30
CA SER A 120 -7.84 9.19 11.02
C SER A 120 -7.06 10.46 10.67
N GLU A 121 -7.64 11.64 10.93
CA GLU A 121 -6.87 12.89 10.82
C GLU A 121 -5.70 12.85 11.81
N ALA A 122 -4.54 13.36 11.40
CA ALA A 122 -3.43 13.58 12.30
C ALA A 122 -3.80 14.76 13.21
N GLY A 123 -4.14 14.48 14.47
CA GLY A 123 -4.40 15.53 15.44
C GLY A 123 -3.18 16.44 15.59
N GLU A 124 -3.40 17.74 15.71
CA GLU A 124 -2.37 18.65 16.22
C GLU A 124 -1.97 18.15 17.60
N SER A 125 -0.70 17.76 17.75
CA SER A 125 -0.13 17.59 19.08
C SER A 125 0.04 19.00 19.64
N GLU A 126 -0.92 19.45 20.43
CA GLU A 126 -0.72 20.60 21.35
C GLU A 126 0.44 20.33 22.32
#